data_AF-A0A9D1TMI5-F1
#
_entry.id   AF-A0A9D1TMI5-F1
#
_cell.length_a   1.000
_cell.length_b   1.000
_cell.length_c   1.000
_cell.angle_alpha   90.00
_cell.angle_beta   90.00
_cell.angle_gamma   90.00
#
_symmetry.space_group_name_H-M   'P 1'
#
loop_
_entity.id
_entity.type
_entity.pdbx_description
1 polymer ?
#
loop_
_entity_poly.entity_id
_entity_poly.type
_entity_poly.pdbx_seq_one_letter_code
_entity_poly.pdbx_strand_id
1 'polypeptide(L)'
;QDVSYRRMSDIKALIRLYFETMTKQPLLHERLMCSGSYRPFSDEVNKRIMNHRRKSNRGAFGLDELNENLVFAYYGANSALLYRQWVADGKKLPVEELIGTATKLICSGMSAFVTN
;
A
#
# COMPACT_ATOMS: atom_id res chain seq x y z
N GLN A 1 8.98 3.40 -12.83
CA GLN A 1 7.91 2.77 -13.63
C GLN A 1 6.76 3.76 -13.65
N ASP A 2 6.15 4.02 -14.80
CA ASP A 2 4.94 4.83 -14.86
C ASP A 2 3.80 3.95 -14.33
N VAL A 3 3.17 4.40 -13.25
CA VAL A 3 2.24 3.59 -12.46
C VAL A 3 0.87 4.21 -12.61
N SER A 4 -0.03 3.50 -13.31
CA SER A 4 -1.42 3.93 -13.45
C SER A 4 -2.27 3.32 -12.35
N TYR A 5 -3.09 4.15 -11.71
CA TYR A 5 -4.12 3.70 -10.75
C TYR A 5 -5.45 3.38 -11.42
N ARG A 6 -5.52 3.50 -12.76
CA ARG A 6 -6.75 3.33 -13.54
C ARG A 6 -7.07 1.87 -13.85
N ARG A 7 -6.09 0.98 -13.71
CA ARG A 7 -6.22 -0.44 -14.05
C ARG A 7 -5.99 -1.30 -12.83
N MET A 8 -6.86 -2.28 -12.63
CA MET A 8 -6.75 -3.21 -11.51
C MET A 8 -5.47 -4.06 -11.59
N SER A 9 -4.98 -4.36 -12.79
CA SER A 9 -3.72 -5.08 -13.01
C SER A 9 -2.50 -4.34 -12.46
N ASP A 10 -2.44 -3.02 -12.63
CA ASP A 10 -1.35 -2.18 -12.11
C ASP A 10 -1.40 -2.13 -10.58
N ILE A 11 -2.60 -2.02 -10.00
CA ILE A 11 -2.80 -2.11 -8.54
C ILE A 11 -2.28 -3.44 -7.98
N LYS A 12 -2.65 -4.56 -8.60
CA LYS A 12 -2.15 -5.89 -8.20
C LYS A 12 -0.63 -5.98 -8.27
N ALA A 13 -0.02 -5.44 -9.33
CA ALA A 13 1.43 -5.41 -9.49
C ALA A 13 2.11 -4.59 -8.40
N LEU A 14 1.56 -3.43 -8.04
CA LEU A 14 2.08 -2.57 -6.97
C LEU A 14 2.00 -3.21 -5.60
N ILE A 15 0.90 -3.91 -5.29
CA ILE A 15 0.73 -4.63 -4.03
C ILE A 15 1.84 -5.67 -3.90
N ARG A 16 2.03 -6.51 -4.92
CA ARG A 16 3.11 -7.51 -4.94
C ARG A 16 4.48 -6.85 -4.80
N LEU A 17 4.77 -5.83 -5.61
CA LEU A 17 6.04 -5.09 -5.57
C LEU A 17 6.32 -4.54 -4.17
N TYR A 18 5.32 -3.98 -3.49
CA TYR A 18 5.46 -3.49 -2.13
C TYR A 18 5.93 -4.61 -1.19
N PHE A 19 5.22 -5.73 -1.12
CA PHE A 19 5.57 -6.81 -0.20
C PHE A 19 6.92 -7.46 -0.52
N GLU A 20 7.20 -7.73 -1.80
CA GLU A 20 8.50 -8.26 -2.24
C GLU A 20 9.66 -7.31 -1.93
N THR A 21 9.42 -5.99 -2.01
CA THR A 21 10.44 -5.00 -1.67
C THR A 21 10.67 -4.99 -0.17
N MET A 22 9.60 -4.95 0.63
CA MET A 22 9.67 -4.86 2.09
C MET A 22 10.30 -6.10 2.74
N THR A 23 10.05 -7.29 2.20
CA THR A 23 10.58 -8.55 2.73
C THR A 23 12.08 -8.75 2.48
N LYS A 24 12.63 -8.03 1.50
CA LYS A 24 14.07 -8.05 1.17
C LYS A 24 14.87 -6.97 1.91
N GLN A 25 14.21 -6.09 2.66
CA GLN A 25 14.91 -5.01 3.36
C GLN A 25 15.67 -5.53 4.59
N PRO A 26 16.78 -4.86 4.98
CA PRO A 26 17.49 -5.18 6.21
C PRO A 26 16.61 -5.02 7.46
N LEU A 27 16.97 -5.71 8.55
CA LEU A 27 16.25 -5.66 9.83
C LEU A 27 16.08 -4.22 10.38
N LEU A 28 17.06 -3.33 10.16
CA LEU A 28 16.94 -1.93 10.55
C LEU A 28 15.77 -1.24 9.86
N HIS A 29 15.60 -1.45 8.56
CA HIS A 29 14.49 -0.87 7.80
C HIS A 29 13.15 -1.40 8.32
N GLU A 30 13.05 -2.71 8.57
CA GLU A 30 11.85 -3.30 9.17
C GLU A 30 11.50 -2.65 10.52
N ARG A 31 12.50 -2.46 11.40
CA ARG A 31 12.29 -1.81 12.70
C ARG A 31 11.80 -0.36 12.54
N LEU A 32 12.40 0.40 11.64
CA LEU A 32 11.99 1.79 11.36
C LEU A 32 10.55 1.88 10.85
N MET A 33 10.10 0.89 10.07
CA MET A 33 8.78 0.90 9.45
C MET A 33 7.69 0.25 10.32
N CYS A 34 8.04 -0.66 11.22
CA CYS A 34 7.07 -1.49 11.95
C CYS A 34 7.03 -1.29 13.46
N SER A 35 8.12 -0.84 14.09
CA SER A 35 8.11 -0.65 15.54
C SER A 35 7.28 0.58 15.92
N GLY A 36 6.47 0.45 16.97
CA GLY A 36 5.66 1.54 17.51
C GLY A 36 6.48 2.77 17.88
N SER A 37 7.72 2.60 18.35
CA SER A 37 8.61 3.70 18.72
C SER A 37 9.02 4.58 17.53
N TYR A 38 8.98 4.05 16.30
CA TYR A 38 9.27 4.79 15.07
C TYR A 38 8.02 5.15 14.28
N ARG A 39 6.83 5.07 14.91
CA ARG A 39 5.57 5.33 14.22
C ARG A 39 5.52 6.70 13.52
N PRO A 40 5.91 7.82 14.18
CA PRO A 40 5.94 9.13 13.51
C PRO A 40 6.83 9.18 12.27
N PHE A 41 7.97 8.49 12.31
CA PHE A 41 8.87 8.37 11.16
C PHE A 41 8.20 7.59 10.02
N SER A 42 7.66 6.40 10.30
CA SER A 42 7.02 5.57 9.28
C SER A 42 5.79 6.23 8.65
N ASP A 43 5.01 6.98 9.44
CA ASP A 43 3.85 7.72 8.96
C ASP A 43 4.27 8.89 8.05
N GLU A 44 5.35 9.61 8.37
CA GLU A 44 5.89 10.67 7.53
C GLU A 44 6.46 10.14 6.20
N VAL A 45 7.16 9.00 6.23
CA VAL A 45 7.61 8.31 5.00
C VAL A 45 6.41 7.95 4.12
N ASN A 46 5.38 7.32 4.70
CA ASN A 46 4.19 6.94 3.94
C ASN A 46 3.46 8.16 3.38
N LYS A 47 3.31 9.22 4.18
CA LYS A 47 2.69 10.48 3.77
C LYS A 47 3.41 11.10 2.58
N ARG A 48 4.74 11.13 2.56
CA ARG A 48 5.51 11.66 1.42
C ARG A 48 5.28 10.85 0.15
N ILE A 49 5.37 9.52 0.24
CA ILE A 49 5.15 8.61 -0.89
C ILE A 49 3.74 8.78 -1.45
N MET A 50 2.73 8.80 -0.57
CA MET A 50 1.33 8.91 -0.98
C MET A 50 0.96 10.29 -1.50
N ASN A 51 1.55 11.36 -0.97
CA ASN A 51 1.39 12.70 -1.52
C ASN A 51 1.94 12.80 -2.95
N HIS A 52 3.09 12.20 -3.21
CA HIS A 52 3.64 12.13 -4.56
C HIS A 52 2.71 11.35 -5.49
N ARG A 53 2.30 10.13 -5.10
CA ARG A 53 1.42 9.26 -5.89
C ARG A 53 0.07 9.91 -6.20
N ARG A 54 -0.56 10.54 -5.21
CA ARG A 54 -1.82 11.27 -5.38
C ARG A 54 -1.69 12.42 -6.38
N LYS A 55 -0.60 13.18 -6.31
CA LYS A 55 -0.36 14.29 -7.24
C LYS A 55 -0.11 13.80 -8.68
N SER A 56 0.68 12.74 -8.84
CA SER A 56 1.00 12.20 -10.18
C SER A 56 -0.14 11.40 -10.81
N ASN A 57 -1.11 10.93 -10.02
CA ASN A 57 -2.25 10.14 -10.48
C ASN A 57 -3.59 10.84 -10.27
N ARG A 58 -3.60 12.18 -10.32
CA ARG A 58 -4.82 12.94 -10.11
C ARG A 58 -5.86 12.64 -11.20
N GLY A 59 -7.11 12.47 -10.78
CA GLY A 59 -8.22 12.12 -11.67
C GLY A 59 -8.16 10.67 -12.17
N ALA A 60 -7.40 9.78 -11.53
CA ALA A 60 -7.31 8.38 -11.93
C ALA A 60 -8.64 7.63 -11.73
N PHE A 61 -9.47 8.08 -10.80
CA PHE A 61 -10.73 7.40 -10.46
C PHE A 61 -11.99 8.10 -11.00
N GLY A 62 -11.84 9.23 -11.72
CA GLY A 62 -12.99 9.99 -12.24
C GLY A 62 -13.90 10.60 -11.16
N LEU A 63 -13.38 10.80 -9.95
CA LEU A 63 -14.09 11.39 -8.80
C LEU A 63 -13.75 12.87 -8.63
N ASP A 64 -14.54 13.60 -7.83
CA ASP A 64 -14.11 14.89 -7.29
C ASP A 64 -12.91 14.72 -6.34
N GLU A 65 -12.21 15.83 -6.08
CA GLU A 65 -10.97 15.80 -5.32
C GLU A 65 -11.12 15.21 -3.92
N LEU A 66 -12.22 15.50 -3.21
CA LEU A 66 -12.38 15.07 -1.83
C LEU A 66 -12.61 13.56 -1.76
N ASN A 67 -13.46 13.02 -2.63
CA ASN A 67 -13.67 11.58 -2.72
C ASN A 67 -12.41 10.85 -3.21
N GLU A 68 -11.70 11.40 -4.19
CA GLU A 68 -10.43 10.83 -4.65
C GLU A 68 -9.37 10.82 -3.54
N ASN A 69 -9.32 11.84 -2.68
CA ASN A 69 -8.41 11.86 -1.53
C ASN A 69 -8.69 10.69 -0.57
N LEU A 70 -9.96 10.31 -0.36
CA LEU A 70 -10.33 9.16 0.47
C LEU A 70 -9.85 7.84 -0.15
N VAL A 71 -10.01 7.68 -1.47
CA VAL A 71 -9.52 6.50 -2.19
C VAL A 71 -8.00 6.37 -2.08
N PHE A 72 -7.25 7.46 -2.27
CA PHE A 72 -5.80 7.45 -2.08
C PHE A 72 -5.39 7.18 -0.64
N ALA A 73 -6.12 7.71 0.35
CA ALA A 73 -5.84 7.46 1.76
C ALA A 73 -6.03 5.98 2.11
N TYR A 74 -7.13 5.37 1.66
CA TYR A 74 -7.39 3.94 1.81
C TYR A 74 -6.27 3.12 1.17
N TYR A 75 -6.01 3.34 -0.12
CA TYR A 75 -4.99 2.59 -0.85
C TYR A 75 -3.60 2.73 -0.21
N GLY A 76 -3.23 3.96 0.17
CA GLY A 76 -1.93 4.27 0.72
C GLY A 76 -1.67 3.75 2.13
N ALA A 77 -2.72 3.40 2.88
CA ALA A 77 -2.58 2.88 4.23
C ALA A 77 -2.43 1.36 4.27
N ASN A 78 -3.17 0.65 3.42
CA ASN A 78 -3.46 -0.78 3.64
C ASN A 78 -2.24 -1.70 3.51
N SER A 79 -1.39 -1.54 2.48
CA SER A 79 -0.21 -2.42 2.34
C SER A 79 0.76 -2.28 3.54
N ALA A 80 0.96 -1.05 4.02
CA ALA A 80 1.79 -0.79 5.20
C ALA A 80 1.15 -1.30 6.48
N LEU A 81 -0.17 -1.16 6.64
CA LEU A 81 -0.92 -1.71 7.76
C LEU A 81 -0.77 -3.23 7.83
N LEU A 82 -1.04 -3.94 6.73
CA LEU A 82 -1.02 -5.40 6.66
C LEU A 82 0.40 -5.96 6.87
N TYR A 83 1.42 -5.32 6.28
CA TYR A 83 2.81 -5.72 6.49
C TYR A 83 3.23 -5.57 7.96
N ARG A 84 2.88 -4.46 8.62
CA ARG A 84 3.18 -4.27 10.05
C ARG A 84 2.50 -5.33 10.92
N GLN A 85 1.25 -5.66 10.63
CA GLN A 85 0.54 -6.72 11.34
C GLN A 85 1.26 -8.06 11.18
N TRP A 86 1.63 -8.41 9.95
CA TRP A 86 2.39 -9.64 9.68
C TRP A 86 3.73 -9.70 10.42
N VAL A 87 4.46 -8.59 10.51
CA VAL A 87 5.69 -8.49 11.31
C VAL A 87 5.40 -8.63 12.81
N ALA A 88 4.35 -7.98 13.32
CA ALA A 88 3.95 -8.07 14.72
C ALA A 88 3.56 -9.50 15.13
N ASP A 89 2.95 -10.25 14.22
CA ASP A 89 2.60 -11.67 14.41
C ASP A 89 3.81 -12.62 14.30
N GLY A 90 5.02 -12.08 14.07
CA GLY A 90 6.25 -12.85 13.95
C GLY A 90 6.42 -13.52 12.59
N LYS A 91 5.81 -12.98 11.53
CA LYS A 91 5.94 -13.44 10.13
C LYS A 91 5.57 -14.91 9.92
N LYS A 92 4.63 -15.42 10.71
CA LYS A 92 4.24 -16.85 10.70
C LYS A 92 3.52 -17.27 9.43
N LEU A 93 2.82 -16.34 8.78
CA LEU A 93 2.14 -16.60 7.50
C LEU A 93 3.17 -16.57 6.34
N PRO A 94 3.16 -17.54 5.40
CA PRO A 94 4.01 -17.47 4.22
C PRO A 94 3.79 -16.18 3.42
N VAL A 95 4.87 -15.65 2.82
CA VAL A 95 4.83 -14.36 2.12
C VAL A 95 3.81 -14.35 0.96
N GLU A 96 3.68 -15.46 0.22
CA GLU A 96 2.70 -15.55 -0.87
C GLU A 96 1.26 -15.52 -0.35
N GLU A 97 0.99 -16.08 0.82
CA GLU A 97 -0.33 -16.01 1.45
C GLU A 97 -0.66 -14.60 1.96
N LEU A 98 0.35 -13.88 2.49
CA LEU A 98 0.22 -12.47 2.83
C LEU A 98 -0.10 -11.63 1.58
N ILE A 99 0.67 -11.80 0.49
CA ILE A 99 0.45 -11.09 -0.77
C ILE A 99 -0.94 -11.40 -1.32
N GLY A 100 -1.35 -12.68 -1.31
CA GLY A 100 -2.67 -13.10 -1.76
C GLY A 100 -3.80 -12.46 -0.95
N THR A 101 -3.67 -12.45 0.38
CA THR A 101 -4.67 -11.85 1.28
C THR A 101 -4.75 -10.34 1.10
N ALA A 102 -3.61 -9.65 1.07
CA ALA A 102 -3.56 -8.22 0.84
C ALA A 102 -4.12 -7.83 -0.54
N THR A 103 -3.80 -8.61 -1.57
CA THR A 103 -4.33 -8.40 -2.93
C THR A 103 -5.86 -8.51 -2.93
N LYS A 104 -6.43 -9.55 -2.29
CA LYS A 104 -7.88 -9.70 -2.19
C LYS A 104 -8.53 -8.50 -1.48
N LEU A 105 -8.06 -8.17 -0.28
CA LEU A 105 -8.63 -7.07 0.51
C LEU A 105 -8.58 -5.72 -0.22
N ILE A 106 -7.41 -5.36 -0.75
CA ILE A 106 -7.21 -4.06 -1.40
C ILE A 106 -7.94 -4.02 -2.74
N CYS A 107 -7.85 -5.04 -3.58
CA CYS A 107 -8.53 -5.04 -4.89
C CYS A 107 -10.05 -5.03 -4.74
N SER A 108 -10.61 -5.75 -3.75
CA SER A 108 -12.04 -5.70 -3.45
C SER A 108 -12.50 -4.32 -2.97
N GLY A 109 -11.69 -3.61 -2.17
CA GLY A 109 -12.00 -2.23 -1.82
C GLY A 109 -11.90 -1.27 -3.00
N MET A 110 -10.94 -1.49 -3.90
CA MET A 110 -10.70 -0.64 -5.07
C MET A 110 -11.64 -0.91 -6.24
N SER A 111 -12.32 -2.06 -6.30
CA SER A 111 -13.11 -2.47 -7.48
C SER A 111 -14.29 -1.55 -7.79
N ALA A 112 -14.78 -0.79 -6.82
CA ALA A 112 -15.84 0.20 -7.03
C ALA A 112 -15.35 1.48 -7.74
N PHE A 113 -14.03 1.72 -7.76
CA PHE A 113 -13.43 2.97 -8.22
C PHE A 113 -12.48 2.79 -9.42
N VAL A 114 -12.14 1.56 -9.76
CA VAL A 114 -11.15 1.23 -10.78
C VAL A 114 -11.81 0.39 -11.86
N THR A 115 -11.65 0.81 -13.11
CA THR A 115 -12.09 0.05 -14.27
C THR A 115 -11.27 -1.23 -14.44
N ASN A 116 -11.94 -2.33 -14.80
CA ASN A 116 -11.30 -3.61 -15.12
C ASN A 116 -10.37 -3.50 -16.33
#